data_AF-A0A248JRE4-F1
#
_entry.id   AF-A0A248JRE4-F1
#
_cell.length_a   1.000
_cell.length_b   1.000
_cell.length_c   1.000
_cell.angle_alpha   90.00
_cell.angle_beta   90.00
_cell.angle_gamma   90.00
#
_symmetry.space_group_name_H-M   'P 1'
#
loop_
_entity.id
_entity.type
_entity.pdbx_description
1 polymer ?
#
loop_
_entity_poly.entity_id
_entity_poly.type
_entity_poly.pdbx_seq_one_letter_code
_entity_poly.pdbx_strand_id
1 'polypeptide(L)'
;MTLPVTSAPSPATPDLDPARDLLAVAGKKRFATVLADPPWRFVNRTGKMAPEHHRLSRYGTMSVEEICALPVSKVLADTAHLYLWVPNALLPEGLQVMQAWGFQYKTNLVWHKLRKDGGSDGRGVGFYFRNVTELILFGVRGKNARTLDPGRTQVNYLGTRKREHSRKPDEQYELIEACSPGPYLEMFARGARPKWTVWGNQADDSYEPTWDTYAHNSATQRRVAAAE
;
A
#
# COMPACT_ATOMS: atom_id res chain seq x y z
N MET A 1 -33.93 45.53 10.95
CA MET A 1 -34.22 44.29 10.20
C MET A 1 -32.89 43.79 9.64
N THR A 2 -32.38 42.73 10.28
CA THR A 2 -31.21 41.85 10.01
C THR A 2 -30.16 42.22 8.95
N LEU A 3 -28.91 42.40 9.40
CA LEU A 3 -27.69 42.39 8.58
C LEU A 3 -27.34 40.95 8.15
N PRO A 4 -26.71 40.75 6.97
CA PRO A 4 -26.28 39.43 6.52
C PRO A 4 -25.03 38.98 7.29
N VAL A 5 -25.09 37.77 7.85
CA VAL A 5 -23.93 37.07 8.41
C VAL A 5 -23.09 36.55 7.24
N THR A 6 -21.92 37.14 7.03
CA THR A 6 -20.87 36.56 6.19
C THR A 6 -20.22 35.41 6.95
N SER A 7 -20.41 34.18 6.47
CA SER A 7 -19.68 33.01 6.97
C SER A 7 -18.20 33.16 6.61
N ALA A 8 -17.33 33.19 7.60
CA ALA A 8 -15.89 33.11 7.37
C ALA A 8 -15.55 31.80 6.63
N PRO A 9 -14.63 31.81 5.65
CA PRO A 9 -14.17 30.58 5.02
C PRO A 9 -13.53 29.69 6.08
N SER A 10 -13.95 28.42 6.12
CA SER A 10 -13.31 27.37 6.92
C SER A 10 -11.81 27.36 6.60
N PRO A 11 -10.91 27.23 7.59
CA PRO A 11 -9.48 27.17 7.30
C PRO A 11 -9.22 25.97 6.39
N ALA A 12 -8.78 26.25 5.17
CA ALA A 12 -8.35 25.23 4.25
C ALA A 12 -7.22 24.44 4.93
N THR A 13 -7.41 23.13 5.08
CA THR A 13 -6.32 22.20 5.40
C THR A 13 -5.15 22.50 4.46
N PRO A 14 -3.93 22.72 4.96
CA PRO A 14 -2.80 23.05 4.08
C PRO A 14 -2.66 21.94 3.04
N ASP A 15 -2.56 22.35 1.78
CA ASP A 15 -2.34 21.49 0.62
C ASP A 15 -0.99 20.77 0.84
N LEU A 16 -1.04 19.54 1.36
CA LEU A 16 0.15 18.78 1.71
C LEU A 16 0.68 18.10 0.45
N ASP A 17 1.65 18.72 -0.23
CA ASP A 17 2.40 18.10 -1.32
C ASP A 17 2.97 16.72 -0.88
N PRO A 18 2.47 15.59 -1.44
CA PRO A 18 2.91 14.25 -1.07
C PRO A 18 4.42 14.04 -1.24
N ALA A 19 5.03 14.71 -2.22
CA ALA A 19 6.46 14.63 -2.45
C ALA A 19 7.25 15.25 -1.30
N ARG A 20 6.85 16.44 -0.86
CA ARG A 20 7.48 17.14 0.28
C ARG A 20 7.28 16.37 1.59
N ASP A 21 6.08 15.82 1.79
CA ASP A 21 5.74 15.05 2.99
C ASP A 21 6.57 13.75 3.10
N LEU A 22 6.68 12.99 2.00
CA LEU A 22 7.54 11.79 1.95
C LEU A 22 8.99 12.10 2.33
N LEU A 23 9.53 13.20 1.81
CA LEU A 23 10.90 13.64 2.13
C LEU A 23 11.04 14.05 3.60
N ALA A 24 10.02 14.69 4.17
CA ALA A 24 10.01 15.08 5.58
C ALA A 24 9.98 13.85 6.50
N VAL A 25 9.12 12.87 6.24
CA VAL A 25 9.02 11.61 7.00
C VAL A 25 10.32 10.80 6.90
N ALA A 26 10.94 10.76 5.73
CA ALA A 26 12.22 10.07 5.55
C ALA A 26 13.37 10.78 6.29
N GLY A 27 13.38 12.12 6.29
CA GLY A 27 14.45 12.94 6.84
C GLY A 27 15.83 12.51 6.31
N LYS A 28 16.74 12.13 7.21
CA LYS A 28 18.08 11.64 6.85
C LYS A 28 18.15 10.13 6.58
N LYS A 29 17.08 9.36 6.81
CA LYS A 29 17.09 7.91 6.62
C LYS A 29 17.17 7.57 5.13
N ARG A 30 17.78 6.42 4.85
CA ARG A 30 17.82 5.81 3.51
C ARG A 30 17.37 4.36 3.63
N PHE A 31 16.29 4.01 2.96
CA PHE A 31 15.63 2.73 3.11
C PHE A 31 16.21 1.70 2.14
N ALA A 32 16.55 0.52 2.65
CA ALA A 32 17.01 -0.59 1.84
C ALA A 32 15.84 -1.44 1.33
N THR A 33 14.64 -1.30 1.91
CA THR A 33 13.44 -1.98 1.44
C THR A 33 12.23 -1.07 1.51
N VAL A 34 11.46 -1.03 0.42
CA VAL A 34 10.19 -0.30 0.32
C VAL A 34 9.06 -1.28 0.04
N LEU A 35 7.97 -1.17 0.79
CA LEU A 35 6.67 -1.74 0.47
C LEU A 35 5.73 -0.60 0.10
N ALA A 36 5.01 -0.69 -1.03
CA ALA A 36 4.08 0.34 -1.45
C ALA A 36 2.76 -0.27 -1.96
N ASP A 37 1.63 0.30 -1.53
CA ASP A 37 0.28 0.03 -2.08
C ASP A 37 -0.35 1.35 -2.57
N PRO A 38 0.08 1.89 -3.73
CA PRO A 38 -0.41 3.16 -4.22
C PRO A 38 -1.93 3.18 -4.41
N PRO A 39 -2.61 4.32 -4.22
CA PRO A 39 -4.05 4.45 -4.41
C PRO A 39 -4.38 4.60 -5.91
N TRP A 40 -4.14 3.56 -6.71
CA TRP A 40 -4.27 3.59 -8.16
C TRP A 40 -5.62 4.13 -8.66
N ARG A 41 -5.60 5.16 -9.50
CA ARG A 41 -6.78 5.67 -10.21
C ARG A 41 -7.04 4.81 -11.44
N PHE A 42 -8.20 4.16 -11.47
CA PHE A 42 -8.65 3.42 -12.65
C PHE A 42 -9.30 4.38 -13.65
N VAL A 43 -8.80 4.41 -14.88
CA VAL A 43 -9.44 5.15 -15.98
C VAL A 43 -10.50 4.26 -16.61
N ASN A 44 -11.77 4.51 -16.32
CA ASN A 44 -12.87 3.78 -16.94
C ASN A 44 -13.03 4.21 -18.41
N ARG A 45 -12.57 3.37 -19.35
CA ARG A 45 -12.74 3.62 -20.81
C ARG A 45 -14.16 3.43 -21.33
N THR A 46 -15.09 2.90 -20.52
CA THR A 46 -16.42 2.45 -20.98
C THR A 46 -17.60 3.30 -20.48
N GLY A 47 -17.36 4.43 -19.82
CA GLY A 47 -18.42 5.33 -19.30
C GLY A 47 -19.28 4.76 -18.16
N LYS A 48 -19.11 3.49 -17.79
CA LYS A 48 -19.70 2.90 -16.58
C LYS A 48 -18.72 3.07 -15.43
N MET A 49 -19.00 4.05 -14.57
CA MET A 49 -18.27 4.21 -13.32
C MET A 49 -18.44 2.95 -12.47
N ALA A 50 -17.33 2.26 -12.17
CA ALA A 50 -17.26 1.62 -10.86
C ALA A 50 -17.46 2.75 -9.83
N PRO A 51 -18.32 2.59 -8.80
CA PRO A 51 -18.53 3.65 -7.83
C PRO A 51 -17.16 4.09 -7.32
N GLU A 52 -16.83 5.38 -7.47
CA GLU A 52 -15.75 5.94 -6.68
C GLU A 52 -16.11 5.64 -5.23
N HIS A 53 -15.39 4.70 -4.62
CA HIS A 53 -15.39 4.62 -3.18
C HIS A 53 -14.66 5.87 -2.70
N HIS A 54 -15.38 6.99 -2.62
CA HIS A 54 -14.99 8.32 -2.12
C HIS A 54 -14.45 8.30 -0.67
N ARG A 55 -14.03 7.15 -0.13
CA ARG A 55 -14.00 6.92 1.32
C ARG A 55 -12.66 6.52 1.92
N LEU A 56 -11.53 6.57 1.20
CA LEU A 56 -10.30 5.95 1.74
C LEU A 56 -8.97 6.72 1.57
N SER A 57 -8.95 8.03 1.35
CA SER A 57 -7.66 8.74 1.25
C SER A 57 -7.76 10.26 1.47
N ARG A 58 -6.78 10.84 2.19
CA ARG A 58 -6.52 12.29 2.28
C ARG A 58 -6.12 12.88 0.92
N TYR A 59 -5.68 12.04 -0.03
CA TYR A 59 -5.19 12.38 -1.37
C TYR A 59 -6.05 11.81 -2.52
N GLY A 60 -7.21 11.20 -2.22
CA GLY A 60 -7.99 10.48 -3.22
C GLY A 60 -7.20 9.33 -3.88
N THR A 61 -7.62 8.95 -5.08
CA THR A 61 -6.84 8.08 -5.96
C THR A 61 -5.81 8.90 -6.75
N MET A 62 -4.65 8.33 -7.03
CA MET A 62 -3.57 8.97 -7.79
C MET A 62 -3.47 8.39 -9.21
N SER A 63 -3.23 9.25 -10.20
CA SER A 63 -2.85 8.83 -11.54
C SER A 63 -1.46 8.18 -11.53
N VAL A 64 -1.15 7.44 -12.60
CA VAL A 64 0.16 6.79 -12.73
C VAL A 64 1.27 7.84 -12.76
N GLU A 65 1.03 8.96 -13.42
CA GLU A 65 1.97 10.09 -13.50
C GLU A 65 2.25 10.70 -12.11
N GLU A 66 1.20 10.89 -11.30
CA GLU A 66 1.32 11.38 -9.92
C GLU A 66 2.14 10.41 -9.05
N ILE A 67 1.91 9.09 -9.20
CA ILE A 67 2.67 8.05 -8.48
C ILE A 67 4.13 8.04 -8.93
N CYS A 68 4.38 8.07 -10.24
CA CYS A 68 5.72 8.13 -10.83
C CYS A 68 6.51 9.37 -10.37
N ALA A 69 5.84 10.50 -10.18
CA ALA A 69 6.46 11.76 -9.77
C ALA A 69 6.96 11.77 -8.31
N LEU A 70 6.55 10.80 -7.48
CA LEU A 70 7.01 10.73 -6.09
C LEU A 70 8.54 10.58 -6.03
N PRO A 71 9.23 11.34 -5.15
CA PRO A 71 10.68 11.38 -5.08
C PRO A 71 11.27 10.17 -4.32
N VAL A 72 10.72 8.98 -4.54
CA VAL A 72 11.12 7.74 -3.83
C VAL A 72 12.61 7.50 -3.97
N SER A 73 13.18 7.73 -5.15
CA SER A 73 14.61 7.57 -5.42
C SER A 73 15.53 8.38 -4.51
N LYS A 74 15.05 9.45 -3.87
CA LYS A 74 15.80 10.31 -2.93
C LYS A 74 15.84 9.77 -1.49
N VAL A 75 14.96 8.83 -1.16
CA VAL A 75 14.86 8.24 0.19
C VAL A 75 15.39 6.81 0.25
N LEU A 76 15.93 6.29 -0.85
CA LEU A 76 16.49 4.93 -0.93
C LEU A 76 17.96 4.89 -0.56
N ALA A 77 18.40 3.76 -0.01
CA ALA A 77 19.80 3.38 -0.03
C ALA A 77 20.28 3.10 -1.47
N ASP A 78 21.59 3.07 -1.68
CA ASP A 78 22.17 2.80 -3.01
C ASP A 78 21.76 1.43 -3.57
N THR A 79 21.64 0.45 -2.69
CA THR A 79 21.13 -0.89 -2.96
C THR A 79 19.83 -1.07 -2.21
N ALA A 80 18.74 -1.33 -2.92
CA ALA A 80 17.42 -1.40 -2.33
C ALA A 80 16.48 -2.39 -3.04
N HIS A 81 15.49 -2.88 -2.30
CA HIS A 81 14.38 -3.69 -2.79
C HIS A 81 13.07 -2.90 -2.79
N LEU A 82 12.21 -3.20 -3.77
CA LEU A 82 10.85 -2.69 -3.86
C LEU A 82 9.87 -3.86 -3.95
N TYR A 83 8.84 -3.80 -3.10
CA TYR A 83 7.65 -4.61 -3.14
C TYR A 83 6.46 -3.69 -3.46
N LEU A 84 5.95 -3.75 -4.68
CA LEU A 84 4.91 -2.85 -5.18
C LEU A 84 3.62 -3.63 -5.41
N TRP A 85 2.57 -3.33 -4.64
CA TRP A 85 1.24 -3.86 -4.89
C TRP A 85 0.65 -3.25 -6.16
N VAL A 86 0.21 -4.11 -7.07
CA VAL A 86 -0.34 -3.72 -8.36
C VAL A 86 -1.61 -4.52 -8.67
N PRO A 87 -2.75 -3.87 -8.94
CA PRO A 87 -3.93 -4.54 -9.45
C PRO A 87 -3.61 -5.24 -10.78
N ASN A 88 -4.17 -6.43 -11.03
CA ASN A 88 -3.88 -7.23 -12.23
C ASN A 88 -4.05 -6.44 -13.54
N ALA A 89 -5.03 -5.54 -13.60
CA ALA A 89 -5.32 -4.72 -14.78
C ALA A 89 -4.30 -3.60 -15.03
N LEU A 90 -3.47 -3.26 -14.05
CA LEU A 90 -2.51 -2.17 -14.08
C LEU A 90 -1.06 -2.65 -14.06
N LEU A 91 -0.81 -3.90 -14.46
CA LEU A 91 0.54 -4.47 -14.49
C LEU A 91 1.52 -3.62 -15.33
N PRO A 92 1.19 -3.15 -16.55
CA PRO A 92 2.07 -2.27 -17.31
C PRO A 92 2.42 -0.97 -16.57
N GLU A 93 1.43 -0.34 -15.95
CA GLU A 93 1.58 0.89 -15.16
C GLU A 93 2.44 0.66 -13.91
N GLY A 94 2.28 -0.48 -13.25
CA GLY A 94 3.13 -0.91 -12.14
C GLY A 94 4.60 -0.98 -12.54
N LEU A 95 4.91 -1.54 -13.71
CA LEU A 95 6.28 -1.60 -14.24
C LEU A 95 6.82 -0.19 -14.56
N GLN A 96 5.99 0.72 -15.07
CA GLN A 96 6.36 2.12 -15.29
C GLN A 96 6.73 2.82 -13.98
N VAL A 97 5.94 2.63 -12.92
CA VAL A 97 6.22 3.18 -11.58
C VAL A 97 7.54 2.66 -11.03
N MET A 98 7.80 1.35 -11.13
CA MET A 98 9.08 0.78 -10.69
C MET A 98 10.25 1.44 -11.40
N GLN A 99 10.16 1.60 -12.72
CA GLN A 99 11.20 2.24 -13.52
C GLN A 99 11.40 3.71 -13.12
N ALA A 100 10.31 4.48 -12.96
CA ALA A 100 10.36 5.88 -12.55
C ALA A 100 11.03 6.08 -11.19
N TRP A 101 10.81 5.16 -10.24
CA TRP A 101 11.46 5.19 -8.93
C TRP A 101 12.91 4.65 -8.94
N GLY A 102 13.38 4.14 -10.07
CA GLY A 102 14.75 3.66 -10.27
C GLY A 102 14.95 2.19 -9.90
N PHE A 103 13.90 1.38 -9.91
CA PHE A 103 13.96 -0.07 -9.70
C PHE A 103 13.82 -0.83 -11.01
N GLN A 104 14.60 -1.90 -11.15
CA GLN A 104 14.44 -2.88 -12.21
C GLN A 104 13.57 -4.03 -11.71
N TYR A 105 12.49 -4.35 -12.43
CA TYR A 105 11.68 -5.53 -12.15
C TYR A 105 12.50 -6.82 -12.25
N LYS A 106 12.23 -7.78 -11.35
CA LYS A 106 12.88 -9.10 -11.33
C LYS A 106 11.89 -10.26 -11.30
N THR A 107 10.89 -10.19 -10.45
CA THR A 107 9.86 -11.23 -10.30
C THR A 107 8.63 -10.65 -9.59
N ASN A 108 7.61 -11.47 -9.34
CA ASN A 108 6.44 -11.08 -8.57
C ASN A 108 6.06 -12.16 -7.55
N LEU A 109 5.39 -11.74 -6.49
CA LEU A 109 4.62 -12.59 -5.59
C LEU A 109 3.15 -12.52 -6.01
N VAL A 110 2.45 -13.65 -5.95
CA VAL A 110 1.01 -13.71 -6.22
C VAL A 110 0.27 -13.93 -4.91
N TRP A 111 -0.58 -12.97 -4.55
CA TRP A 111 -1.54 -13.17 -3.47
C TRP A 111 -2.83 -13.76 -4.01
N HIS A 112 -3.17 -14.98 -3.58
CA HIS A 112 -4.43 -15.65 -3.88
C HIS A 112 -5.39 -15.53 -2.70
N LYS A 113 -6.59 -15.00 -2.98
CA LYS A 113 -7.66 -14.79 -2.02
C LYS A 113 -8.47 -16.07 -1.87
N LEU A 114 -8.38 -16.68 -0.70
CA LEU A 114 -9.00 -17.96 -0.38
C LEU A 114 -10.34 -17.81 0.34
N ARG A 115 -11.26 -18.73 0.06
CA ARG A 115 -12.47 -19.01 0.86
C ARG A 115 -12.11 -19.89 2.07
N LYS A 116 -13.10 -20.14 2.94
CA LYS A 116 -12.90 -20.98 4.14
C LYS A 116 -12.46 -22.41 3.80
N ASP A 117 -12.93 -22.95 2.68
CA ASP A 117 -12.64 -24.28 2.15
C ASP A 117 -11.32 -24.34 1.36
N GLY A 118 -10.55 -23.24 1.28
CA GLY A 118 -9.28 -23.19 0.55
C GLY A 118 -9.42 -22.97 -0.96
N GLY A 119 -10.63 -22.91 -1.51
CA GLY A 119 -10.86 -22.55 -2.91
C GLY A 119 -10.77 -21.04 -3.17
N SER A 120 -10.77 -20.63 -4.44
CA SER A 120 -10.70 -19.22 -4.83
C SER A 120 -11.93 -18.41 -4.41
N ASP A 121 -11.72 -17.17 -3.95
CA ASP A 121 -12.79 -16.20 -3.66
C ASP A 121 -13.26 -15.47 -4.93
N GLY A 122 -14.19 -16.10 -5.65
CA GLY A 122 -14.73 -15.62 -6.94
C GLY A 122 -15.55 -14.32 -6.90
N ARG A 123 -15.64 -13.64 -5.75
CA ARG A 123 -16.36 -12.36 -5.61
C ARG A 123 -15.60 -11.16 -6.17
N GLY A 124 -14.35 -11.35 -6.61
CA GLY A 124 -13.54 -10.30 -7.24
C GLY A 124 -14.17 -9.77 -8.53
N VAL A 125 -14.27 -8.45 -8.66
CA VAL A 125 -14.75 -7.80 -9.88
C VAL A 125 -13.63 -7.71 -10.92
N GLY A 126 -13.97 -7.91 -12.19
CA GLY A 126 -13.08 -7.77 -13.33
C GLY A 126 -13.88 -7.92 -14.63
N PHE A 127 -13.46 -7.21 -15.68
CA PHE A 127 -14.21 -7.16 -16.95
C PHE A 127 -14.10 -8.45 -17.76
N TYR A 128 -12.92 -9.10 -17.74
CA TYR A 128 -12.66 -10.31 -18.50
C TYR A 128 -12.66 -11.57 -17.62
N PHE A 129 -12.08 -11.48 -16.41
CA PHE A 129 -12.00 -12.58 -15.45
C PHE A 129 -12.34 -12.10 -14.04
N ARG A 130 -12.78 -13.02 -13.19
CA ARG A 130 -12.95 -12.75 -11.76
C ARG A 130 -11.57 -12.64 -11.10
N ASN A 131 -11.30 -11.50 -10.48
CA ASN A 131 -10.00 -11.25 -9.84
C ASN A 131 -9.91 -11.95 -8.48
N VAL A 132 -9.38 -13.17 -8.48
CA VAL A 132 -9.09 -13.95 -7.27
C VAL A 132 -7.66 -13.75 -6.75
N THR A 133 -6.82 -13.06 -7.53
CA THR A 133 -5.43 -12.75 -7.18
C THR A 133 -5.14 -11.24 -7.21
N GLU A 134 -4.07 -10.84 -6.53
CA GLU A 134 -3.37 -9.55 -6.70
C GLU A 134 -1.86 -9.80 -6.76
N LEU A 135 -1.11 -8.90 -7.38
CA LEU A 135 0.33 -9.03 -7.55
C LEU A 135 1.09 -8.10 -6.61
N ILE A 136 2.23 -8.59 -6.09
CA ILE A 136 3.30 -7.75 -5.54
C ILE A 136 4.48 -7.87 -6.48
N LEU A 137 4.79 -6.80 -7.21
CA LEU A 137 5.98 -6.76 -8.05
C LEU A 137 7.22 -6.61 -7.17
N PHE A 138 8.24 -7.41 -7.43
CA PHE A 138 9.54 -7.33 -6.78
C PHE A 138 10.57 -6.72 -7.75
N GLY A 139 11.15 -5.61 -7.32
CA GLY A 139 12.19 -4.89 -8.04
C GLY A 139 13.40 -4.62 -7.19
N VAL A 140 14.52 -4.38 -7.87
CA VAL A 140 15.80 -4.10 -7.21
C VAL A 140 16.48 -2.89 -7.81
N ARG A 141 17.24 -2.18 -6.98
CA ARG A 141 18.09 -1.05 -7.34
C ARG A 141 19.51 -1.32 -6.82
N GLY A 142 20.51 -0.85 -7.57
CA GLY A 142 21.91 -0.94 -7.17
C GLY A 142 22.58 -2.27 -7.51
N LYS A 143 23.84 -2.42 -7.09
CA LYS A 143 24.64 -3.63 -7.31
C LYS A 143 24.41 -4.60 -6.16
N ASN A 144 24.52 -5.91 -6.43
CA ASN A 144 24.41 -6.96 -5.41
C ASN A 144 23.10 -6.96 -4.60
N ALA A 145 22.00 -6.50 -5.20
CA ALA A 145 20.66 -6.48 -4.62
C ALA A 145 19.98 -7.86 -4.65
N ARG A 146 20.65 -8.90 -4.15
CA ARG A 146 20.04 -10.22 -3.95
C ARG A 146 19.23 -10.21 -2.66
N THR A 147 18.17 -11.00 -2.63
CA THR A 147 17.46 -11.32 -1.38
C THR A 147 18.41 -11.97 -0.37
N LEU A 148 18.07 -11.83 0.92
CA LEU A 148 18.71 -12.55 2.00
C LEU A 148 18.46 -14.06 1.85
N ASP A 149 19.21 -14.88 2.57
CA ASP A 149 19.18 -16.35 2.42
C ASP A 149 17.78 -16.99 2.47
N PRO A 150 16.84 -16.56 3.34
CA PRO A 150 15.47 -17.07 3.32
C PRO A 150 14.75 -16.90 1.98
N GLY A 151 15.11 -15.88 1.20
CA GLY A 151 14.55 -15.63 -0.12
C GLY A 151 14.88 -16.69 -1.17
N ARG A 152 15.84 -17.61 -0.91
CA ARG A 152 16.18 -18.71 -1.82
C ARG A 152 15.17 -19.85 -1.79
N THR A 153 14.48 -20.02 -0.67
CA THR A 153 13.45 -21.07 -0.47
C THR A 153 12.04 -20.51 -0.42
N GLN A 154 11.89 -19.19 -0.28
CA GLN A 154 10.61 -18.51 -0.34
C GLN A 154 9.94 -18.71 -1.71
N VAL A 155 8.76 -19.32 -1.70
CA VAL A 155 7.91 -19.45 -2.90
C VAL A 155 7.23 -18.12 -3.21
N ASN A 156 6.88 -17.90 -4.48
CA ASN A 156 6.30 -16.66 -4.94
C ASN A 156 4.76 -16.61 -4.84
N TYR A 157 4.21 -17.23 -3.79
CA TYR A 157 2.77 -17.41 -3.60
C TYR A 157 2.37 -17.16 -2.14
N LEU A 158 1.31 -16.40 -1.95
CA LEU A 158 0.68 -16.11 -0.66
C LEU A 158 -0.79 -16.49 -0.78
N GLY A 159 -1.23 -17.56 -0.11
CA GLY A 159 -2.63 -17.98 -0.09
C GLY A 159 -3.26 -17.67 1.25
N THR A 160 -4.10 -16.64 1.34
CA THR A 160 -4.71 -16.25 2.62
C THR A 160 -6.20 -15.97 2.47
N ARG A 161 -6.94 -16.11 3.58
CA ARG A 161 -8.37 -15.76 3.59
C ARG A 161 -8.52 -14.25 3.47
N LYS A 162 -9.43 -13.83 2.60
CA LYS A 162 -9.77 -12.41 2.44
C LYS A 162 -10.31 -11.85 3.77
N ARG A 163 -9.72 -10.75 4.24
CA ARG A 163 -10.17 -9.99 5.41
C ARG A 163 -11.08 -8.84 4.95
N GLU A 164 -11.15 -7.76 5.71
CA GLU A 164 -11.89 -6.54 5.35
C GLU A 164 -11.51 -6.02 3.95
N HIS A 165 -12.41 -5.26 3.32
CA HIS A 165 -12.24 -4.83 1.93
C HIS A 165 -10.92 -4.08 1.73
N SER A 166 -10.16 -4.45 0.69
CA SER A 166 -8.87 -3.82 0.33
C SER A 166 -7.76 -3.97 1.38
N ARG A 167 -7.91 -4.82 2.41
CA ARG A 167 -6.84 -5.12 3.37
C ARG A 167 -5.90 -6.20 2.80
N LYS A 168 -4.62 -5.87 2.67
CA LYS A 168 -3.54 -6.78 2.25
C LYS A 168 -3.20 -7.81 3.35
N PRO A 169 -2.59 -8.96 3.01
CA PRO A 169 -2.20 -9.98 3.99
C PRO A 169 -1.07 -9.50 4.90
N ASP A 170 -1.14 -9.79 6.20
CA ASP A 170 -0.05 -9.44 7.14
C ASP A 170 1.17 -10.34 6.93
N GLU A 171 0.96 -11.51 6.35
CA GLU A 171 1.98 -12.49 6.00
C GLU A 171 3.03 -11.90 5.05
N GLN A 172 2.68 -10.84 4.30
CA GLN A 172 3.63 -10.13 3.44
C GLN A 172 4.83 -9.59 4.22
N TYR A 173 4.63 -9.15 5.46
CA TYR A 173 5.67 -8.44 6.18
C TYR A 173 6.72 -9.38 6.75
N GLU A 174 6.30 -10.53 7.29
CA GLU A 174 7.24 -11.56 7.74
C GLU A 174 8.10 -12.05 6.57
N LEU A 175 7.46 -12.28 5.41
CA LEU A 175 8.16 -12.60 4.18
C LEU A 175 9.19 -11.53 3.81
N ILE A 176 8.80 -10.25 3.80
CA ILE A 176 9.69 -9.15 3.40
C ILE A 176 10.83 -8.98 4.41
N GLU A 177 10.55 -9.00 5.71
CA GLU A 177 11.55 -8.87 6.78
C GLU A 177 12.56 -10.03 6.76
N ALA A 178 12.12 -11.24 6.42
CA ALA A 178 13.01 -12.40 6.29
C ALA A 178 13.86 -12.36 5.00
N CYS A 179 13.28 -11.87 3.90
CA CYS A 179 13.91 -11.94 2.57
C CYS A 179 14.72 -10.69 2.19
N SER A 180 14.55 -9.56 2.89
CA SER A 180 15.12 -8.28 2.47
C SER A 180 15.69 -7.46 3.64
N PRO A 181 16.78 -6.70 3.41
CA PRO A 181 17.40 -5.89 4.45
C PRO A 181 16.58 -4.65 4.78
N GLY A 182 16.56 -4.26 6.06
CA GLY A 182 16.12 -2.93 6.47
C GLY A 182 17.21 -1.87 6.25
N PRO A 183 16.95 -0.57 6.55
CA PRO A 183 15.70 -0.04 7.11
C PRO A 183 14.50 -0.14 6.16
N TYR A 184 13.30 -0.32 6.71
CA TYR A 184 12.06 -0.54 5.97
C TYR A 184 11.18 0.72 5.91
N LEU A 185 10.61 0.99 4.73
CA LEU A 185 9.59 2.02 4.50
C LEU A 185 8.31 1.38 3.96
N GLU A 186 7.18 1.67 4.59
CA GLU A 186 5.85 1.37 4.05
C GLU A 186 5.21 2.66 3.54
N MET A 187 4.92 2.70 2.24
CA MET A 187 4.27 3.81 1.58
C MET A 187 2.77 3.53 1.40
N PHE A 188 1.96 4.57 1.60
CA PHE A 188 0.49 4.51 1.62
C PHE A 188 -0.06 3.62 2.75
N ALA A 189 0.67 3.58 3.88
CA ALA A 189 0.31 2.78 5.04
C ALA A 189 -1.04 3.20 5.66
N ARG A 190 -1.77 2.22 6.21
CA ARG A 190 -3.04 2.42 6.93
C ARG A 190 -2.93 2.29 8.45
N GLY A 191 -1.72 2.12 8.97
CA GLY A 191 -1.46 2.02 10.40
C GLY A 191 0.04 1.88 10.68
N ALA A 192 0.42 2.10 11.92
CA ALA A 192 1.79 1.93 12.37
C ALA A 192 2.18 0.45 12.44
N ARG A 193 3.46 0.15 12.20
CA ARG A 193 4.00 -1.20 12.32
C ARG A 193 5.42 -1.17 12.92
N PRO A 194 5.71 -2.01 13.93
CA PRO A 194 7.06 -2.09 14.50
C PRO A 194 8.10 -2.38 13.43
N LYS A 195 9.29 -1.78 13.53
CA LYS A 195 10.42 -1.84 12.57
C LYS A 195 10.24 -1.07 11.25
N TRP A 196 9.03 -0.61 10.93
CA TRP A 196 8.73 0.09 9.69
C TRP A 196 8.64 1.59 9.93
N THR A 197 9.30 2.38 9.08
CA THR A 197 8.89 3.78 8.93
C THR A 197 7.66 3.80 8.04
N VAL A 198 6.59 4.43 8.48
CA VAL A 198 5.32 4.47 7.75
C VAL A 198 5.11 5.86 7.17
N TRP A 199 4.69 5.91 5.91
CA TRP A 199 4.24 7.11 5.23
C TRP A 199 2.86 6.83 4.67
N GLY A 200 1.82 7.51 5.18
CA GLY A 200 0.44 7.23 4.80
C GLY A 200 -0.60 7.96 5.64
N ASN A 201 -1.85 7.92 5.19
CA ASN A 201 -2.95 8.77 5.67
C ASN A 201 -3.49 8.45 7.08
N GLN A 202 -3.00 7.38 7.73
CA GLN A 202 -3.45 6.91 9.05
C GLN A 202 -2.26 6.52 9.94
N ALA A 203 -1.13 7.21 9.77
CA ALA A 203 0.08 7.00 10.56
C ALA A 203 0.02 7.70 11.94
N ASP A 204 -1.17 8.02 12.43
CA ASP A 204 -1.45 8.46 13.79
C ASP A 204 -2.06 7.32 14.63
N ASP A 205 -1.62 7.19 15.89
CA ASP A 205 -2.01 6.13 16.84
C ASP A 205 -3.51 6.15 17.23
N SER A 206 -4.32 7.04 16.66
CA SER A 206 -5.69 7.35 17.05
C SER A 206 -6.77 6.56 16.30
N TYR A 207 -6.42 5.57 15.46
CA TYR A 207 -7.42 4.82 14.71
C TYR A 207 -8.33 3.96 15.60
N GLU A 208 -9.57 4.42 15.75
CA GLU A 208 -10.74 3.65 16.16
C GLU A 208 -11.75 3.57 14.99
N PRO A 209 -12.20 2.36 14.59
CA PRO A 209 -13.25 2.22 13.57
C PRO A 209 -14.57 2.85 14.08
N THR A 210 -15.14 3.81 13.35
CA THR A 210 -16.40 4.48 13.72
C THR A 210 -17.66 3.75 13.19
N TRP A 211 -17.58 2.45 12.91
CA TRP A 211 -18.70 1.64 12.41
C TRP A 211 -18.72 0.27 13.09
N ASP A 212 -19.89 -0.37 13.11
CA ASP A 212 -20.06 -1.72 13.67
C ASP A 212 -19.10 -2.69 12.98
N THR A 213 -18.09 -3.12 13.74
CA THR A 213 -17.04 -4.00 13.27
C THR A 213 -17.35 -5.43 13.67
N TYR A 214 -17.02 -6.39 12.80
CA TYR A 214 -17.15 -7.81 13.11
C TYR A 214 -16.17 -8.22 14.21
N ALA A 215 -16.49 -9.32 14.90
CA ALA A 215 -15.82 -9.82 16.11
C ALA A 215 -14.28 -10.03 16.01
N HIS A 216 -13.69 -9.97 14.82
CA HIS A 216 -12.25 -10.14 14.59
C HIS A 216 -11.66 -8.92 13.87
N ASN A 217 -11.62 -7.78 14.56
CA ASN A 217 -10.92 -6.59 14.09
C ASN A 217 -9.62 -6.37 14.91
N SER A 218 -8.76 -5.46 14.44
CA SER A 218 -7.50 -5.11 15.12
C SER A 218 -7.70 -4.46 16.50
N ALA A 219 -8.87 -3.89 16.79
CA ALA A 219 -9.22 -3.36 18.11
C ALA A 219 -9.51 -4.49 19.12
N THR A 220 -10.06 -5.63 18.67
CA THR A 220 -10.24 -6.83 19.50
C THR A 220 -8.89 -7.38 19.96
N GLN A 221 -7.88 -7.39 19.08
CA GLN A 221 -6.53 -7.82 19.44
C GLN A 221 -5.83 -6.85 20.40
N ARG A 222 -6.02 -5.53 20.25
CA ARG A 222 -5.51 -4.53 21.22
C ARG A 222 -6.17 -4.66 22.62
N ARG A 223 -7.46 -4.97 22.68
CA ARG A 223 -8.18 -5.16 23.96
C ARG A 223 -7.75 -6.42 24.71
N VAL A 224 -7.40 -7.49 24.00
CA VAL A 224 -6.86 -8.71 24.61
C VAL A 224 -5.44 -8.47 25.13
N ALA A 225 -4.58 -7.78 24.37
CA ALA A 225 -3.20 -7.49 24.77
C ALA A 225 -3.05 -6.46 25.91
N ALA A 226 -4.09 -5.65 26.19
CA ALA A 226 -4.10 -4.69 27.30
C ALA A 226 -4.75 -5.24 28.59
N ALA A 227 -5.26 -6.47 28.55
CA ALA A 227 -5.89 -7.16 29.67
C ALA A 227 -5.04 -8.30 30.26
N GLU A 228 -3.80 -8.44 29.79
CA GLU A 228 -2.73 -9.29 30.35
C GLU A 228 -1.66 -8.40 31.01
#